data_AF-A0A2P5NNL2-F1
#
_entry.id   AF-A0A2P5NNL2-F1
#
_cell.length_a   1.000
_cell.length_b   1.000
_cell.length_c   1.000
_cell.angle_alpha   90.00
_cell.angle_beta   90.00
_cell.angle_gamma   90.00
#
_symmetry.space_group_name_H-M   'P 1'
#
loop_
_entity.id
_entity.type
_entity.pdbx_description
1 polymer ?
#
loop_
_entity_poly.entity_id
_entity_poly.type
_entity_poly.pdbx_seq_one_letter_code
_entity_poly.pdbx_strand_id
1 'polypeptide(L)' 'MSRQIATALYWVGILIALPFVLLIAASIMRMFTDGFEAKYVNSTFLGIAGAAFSYSVGYLLRHMLTQQQE' A
#
# COMPACT_ATOMS: atom_id res chain seq x y z
N MET A 1 -20.52 13.29 -10.40
CA MET A 1 -19.81 12.17 -11.08
C MET A 1 -18.39 11.97 -10.50
N SER A 2 -17.61 13.02 -10.34
CA SER A 2 -16.29 13.07 -9.68
C SER A 2 -16.14 12.43 -8.28
N ARG A 3 -17.09 12.60 -7.34
CA ARG A 3 -16.97 12.04 -5.96
C ARG A 3 -16.95 10.51 -5.97
N GLN A 4 -17.71 9.89 -6.86
CA GLN A 4 -17.69 8.43 -7.05
C GLN A 4 -16.35 7.97 -7.64
N ILE A 5 -15.80 8.72 -8.59
CA ILE A 5 -14.50 8.41 -9.21
C ILE A 5 -13.35 8.55 -8.19
N ALA A 6 -13.34 9.63 -7.41
CA ALA A 6 -12.37 9.85 -6.34
C ALA A 6 -12.45 8.76 -5.24
N THR A 7 -13.66 8.29 -4.94
CA THR A 7 -13.88 7.18 -3.99
C THR A 7 -13.39 5.85 -4.57
N ALA A 8 -13.68 5.58 -5.84
CA ALA A 8 -13.18 4.38 -6.52
C ALA A 8 -11.66 4.35 -6.57
N LEU A 9 -11.00 5.47 -6.87
CA LEU A 9 -9.53 5.57 -6.89
C LEU A 9 -8.89 5.40 -5.51
N TYR A 10 -9.55 5.88 -4.46
CA TYR A 10 -9.12 5.61 -3.09
C TYR A 10 -9.16 4.10 -2.77
N TRP A 11 -10.25 3.41 -3.17
CA TRP A 11 -10.37 1.96 -3.02
C TRP A 11 -9.37 1.18 -3.87
N VAL A 12 -9.06 1.65 -5.08
CA VAL A 12 -8.02 1.07 -5.94
C VAL A 12 -6.65 1.19 -5.27
N GLY A 13 -6.32 2.35 -4.68
CA GLY A 13 -5.09 2.51 -3.91
C GLY A 13 -4.97 1.53 -2.74
N ILE A 14 -6.07 1.29 -2.02
CA ILE A 14 -6.14 0.28 -0.93
C ILE A 14 -5.94 -1.14 -1.48
N LEU A 15 -6.61 -1.48 -2.59
CA LEU A 15 -6.49 -2.78 -3.22
C LEU A 15 -5.05 -3.08 -3.69
N ILE A 16 -4.37 -2.08 -4.25
CA ILE A 16 -2.98 -2.21 -4.70
C ILE A 16 -2.01 -2.35 -3.50
N ALA A 17 -2.33 -1.74 -2.36
CA ALA A 17 -1.53 -1.88 -1.13
C ALA A 17 -1.64 -3.28 -0.49
N LEU A 18 -2.73 -4.00 -0.74
CA LEU A 18 -3.06 -5.28 -0.13
C LEU A 18 -1.97 -6.37 -0.29
N PRO A 19 -1.40 -6.64 -1.49
CA PRO A 19 -0.30 -7.60 -1.64
C PRO A 19 0.94 -7.23 -0.82
N PHE A 20 1.23 -5.94 -0.65
CA PHE A 20 2.36 -5.48 0.17
C PHE A 20 2.11 -5.71 1.65
N VAL A 21 0.89 -5.48 2.14
CA VAL A 21 0.51 -5.79 3.52
C VAL A 21 0.63 -7.29 3.80
N LEU A 22 0.20 -8.14 2.86
CA LEU A 22 0.37 -9.58 2.96
C LEU A 22 1.85 -9.99 2.97
N LEU A 23 2.68 -9.35 2.13
CA LEU A 23 4.13 -9.56 2.11
C LEU A 23 4.77 -9.20 3.46
N ILE A 24 4.38 -8.08 4.07
CA ILE A 24 4.86 -7.67 5.40
C ILE A 24 4.48 -8.74 6.43
N ALA A 25 3.21 -9.14 6.48
CA ALA A 25 2.72 -10.12 7.45
C ALA A 25 3.43 -11.47 7.30
N ALA A 26 3.56 -11.98 6.07
CA ALA A 26 4.25 -13.23 5.78
C ALA A 26 5.74 -13.17 6.17
N SER A 27 6.41 -12.05 5.86
CA SER A 27 7.83 -11.86 6.17
C SER A 27 8.08 -11.77 7.67
N ILE A 28 7.24 -11.03 8.40
CA ILE A 28 7.31 -10.93 9.87
C ILE A 28 7.04 -12.31 10.50
N MET A 29 6.02 -13.03 10.03
CA MET A 29 5.73 -14.37 10.54
C MET A 29 6.93 -15.30 10.37
N ARG A 30 7.60 -15.25 9.20
CA ARG A 30 8.82 -16.03 8.96
C ARG A 30 10.01 -15.60 9.80
N MET A 31 10.14 -14.33 10.17
CA MET A 31 11.17 -13.91 11.13
C MET A 31 10.97 -14.59 12.49
N PHE A 32 9.72 -14.78 12.91
CA PHE A 32 9.41 -15.46 14.18
C PHE A 32 9.59 -16.98 14.11
N THR A 33 9.37 -17.62 12.96
CA THR A 33 9.50 -19.08 12.82
C THR A 33 10.91 -19.53 12.42
N ASP A 34 11.54 -18.83 11.50
CA ASP A 34 12.80 -19.25 10.85
C ASP A 34 13.99 -18.41 11.35
N GLY A 35 13.73 -17.36 12.14
CA GLY A 35 14.73 -16.43 12.67
C GLY A 35 14.94 -15.18 11.80
N PHE A 36 15.74 -14.24 12.32
CA PHE A 36 16.04 -12.97 11.68
C PHE A 36 17.01 -13.12 10.49
N GLU A 37 16.54 -13.70 9.40
CA GLU A 37 17.28 -13.71 8.14
C GLU A 37 17.12 -12.39 7.39
N ALA A 38 18.21 -11.92 6.77
CA ALA A 38 18.24 -10.68 5.99
C ALA A 38 17.19 -10.65 4.86
N LYS A 39 16.86 -11.81 4.28
CA LYS A 39 15.84 -11.92 3.22
C LYS A 39 14.45 -11.48 3.73
N TYR A 40 14.07 -11.86 4.95
CA TYR A 40 12.79 -11.48 5.52
C TYR A 40 12.76 -9.99 5.87
N VAL A 41 13.88 -9.44 6.35
CA VAL A 41 14.00 -8.00 6.66
C VAL A 41 13.85 -7.17 5.39
N ASN A 42 14.53 -7.58 4.31
CA ASN A 42 14.42 -6.94 3.01
C ASN A 42 13.00 -7.05 2.43
N SER A 43 12.35 -8.20 2.54
CA SER A 43 10.96 -8.39 2.09
C SER A 43 9.97 -7.54 2.89
N THR A 44 10.14 -7.44 4.22
CA THR A 44 9.33 -6.54 5.05
C THR A 44 9.54 -5.07 4.66
N PHE A 45 10.79 -4.64 4.45
CA PHE A 45 11.09 -3.27 4.02
C PHE A 45 10.48 -2.94 2.65
N LEU A 46 10.61 -3.86 1.70
CA LEU A 46 9.97 -3.74 0.38
C LEU A 46 8.45 -3.65 0.50
N GLY A 47 7.86 -4.46 1.36
CA GLY A 47 6.43 -4.41 1.67
C GLY A 47 6.01 -3.06 2.25
N ILE A 48 6.74 -2.52 3.22
CA ILE A 48 6.45 -1.21 3.83
C ILE A 48 6.56 -0.10 2.78
N ALA A 49 7.63 -0.09 1.98
CA ALA A 49 7.84 0.90 0.93
C ALA A 49 6.74 0.84 -0.13
N GLY A 50 6.37 -0.36 -0.59
CA GLY A 50 5.29 -0.57 -1.55
C GLY A 50 3.93 -0.11 -1.01
N ALA A 51 3.59 -0.48 0.23
CA ALA A 51 2.34 -0.06 0.87
C ALA A 51 2.26 1.47 1.04
N ALA A 52 3.35 2.10 1.49
CA ALA A 52 3.43 3.55 1.64
C ALA A 52 3.31 4.27 0.29
N PHE A 53 3.96 3.75 -0.76
CA PHE A 53 3.85 4.28 -2.12
C PHE A 53 2.41 4.16 -2.66
N SER A 54 1.79 2.98 -2.57
CA SER A 54 0.41 2.76 -3.02
C SER A 54 -0.59 3.67 -2.31
N TYR A 55 -0.44 3.85 -1.00
CA TYR A 55 -1.29 4.76 -0.22
C TYR A 55 -1.09 6.22 -0.66
N SER A 56 0.16 6.64 -0.84
CA SER A 56 0.50 8.01 -1.26
C SER A 56 -0.04 8.32 -2.65
N VAL A 57 0.08 7.39 -3.60
CA VAL A 57 -0.50 7.53 -4.95
C VAL A 57 -2.03 7.61 -4.89
N GLY A 58 -2.68 6.74 -4.12
CA GLY A 58 -4.14 6.79 -3.94
C GLY A 58 -4.62 8.11 -3.34
N TYR A 59 -3.89 8.64 -2.34
CA TYR A 59 -4.17 9.95 -1.74
C TYR A 59 -3.98 11.10 -2.75
N LEU A 60 -2.89 11.08 -3.51
CA LEU A 60 -2.56 12.13 -4.47
C LEU A 60 -3.56 12.16 -5.63
N LEU A 61 -3.95 11.00 -6.16
CA LEU A 61 -5.00 10.87 -7.17
C LEU A 61 -6.35 11.39 -6.66
N ARG A 62 -6.71 11.07 -5.40
CA ARG A 62 -7.90 11.62 -4.75
C ARG A 62 -7.82 13.14 -4.63
N HIS A 63 -6.67 13.68 -4.22
CA HIS A 63 -6.47 15.11 -4.02
C HIS A 63 -6.58 15.89 -5.33
N MET A 64 -5.92 15.43 -6.40
CA MET A 64 -5.99 16.06 -7.73
C MET A 64 -7.41 16.10 -8.29
N LEU A 65 -8.17 15.00 -8.14
CA LEU A 65 -9.55 14.94 -8.64
C LEU A 65 -10.55 15.74 -7.79
N THR A 66 -10.24 15.95 -6.52
CA THR A 66 -11.07 16.80 -5.66
C THR A 66 -10.82 18.28 -5.96
N GLN A 67 -9.56 18.67 -6.24
CA GLN A 67 -9.20 20.04 -6.61
C GLN A 67 -9.65 20.46 -8.01
N GLN A 68 -9.73 19.55 -9.00
CA GLN A 68 -10.27 19.87 -10.33
C GLN A 68 -11.78 20.20 -10.35
N GLN A 69 -12.44 20.10 -9.20
CA GLN A 69 -13.88 20.19 -9.09
C GLN A 69 -14.39 21.47 -8.41
N GLU A 70 -13.48 22.30 -7.92
CA GLU A 70 -13.70 23.71 -7.58
C GLU A 70 -13.39 24.61 -8.78
#